data_AF-A0A243RNG0-F1
#
_entry.id   AF-A0A243RNG0-F1
#
_cell.length_a   1.000
_cell.length_b   1.000
_cell.length_c   1.000
_cell.angle_alpha   90.00
_cell.angle_beta   90.00
_cell.angle_gamma   90.00
#
_symmetry.space_group_name_H-M   'P 1'
#
loop_
_entity.id
_entity.type
_entity.pdbx_description
1 polymer ?
#
loop_
_entity_poly.entity_id
_entity_poly.type
_entity_poly.pdbx_seq_one_letter_code
_entity_poly.pdbx_strand_id
1 'polypeptide(L)'
;MARATFALLTSLVGVGLVFLLIDLSYLGVLIVLMMVMEMMVMAVFMIMYMMNPAGLMPMKMVHNSRGAPLIAAGVFLLLVAGVFLAPWPRRRGGPPADPTHALGLSIMGPKMLVMMVVGVAILATMISTTVLATHRGRYDGDRPRPRPEEGR
;
A
#
# COMPACT_ATOMS: atom_id res chain seq x y z
N MET A 1 1.16 -9.07 15.34
CA MET A 1 0.95 -8.24 14.13
C MET A 1 2.08 -7.24 13.86
N ALA A 2 2.49 -6.41 14.83
CA ALA A 2 3.59 -5.44 14.65
C ALA A 2 4.88 -6.03 14.01
N ARG A 3 5.30 -7.23 14.44
CA ARG A 3 6.46 -7.94 13.85
C ARG A 3 6.31 -8.21 12.34
N ALA A 4 5.10 -8.51 11.87
CA ALA A 4 4.83 -8.72 10.45
C ALA A 4 4.89 -7.39 9.68
N THR A 5 4.36 -6.32 10.27
CA THR A 5 4.47 -4.95 9.71
C THR A 5 5.93 -4.51 9.57
N PHE A 6 6.76 -4.75 10.58
CA PHE A 6 8.20 -4.47 10.49
C PHE A 6 8.92 -5.36 9.48
N ALA A 7 8.57 -6.65 9.39
CA ALA A 7 9.12 -7.53 8.36
C ALA A 7 8.73 -7.08 6.95
N LEU A 8 7.48 -6.61 6.77
CA LEU A 8 7.01 -6.03 5.52
C LEU A 8 7.75 -4.74 5.20
N LEU A 9 7.93 -3.84 6.17
CA LEU A 9 8.70 -2.61 6.01
C LEU A 9 10.13 -2.91 5.55
N THR A 10 10.80 -3.87 6.19
CA THR A 10 12.15 -4.31 5.78
C THR A 10 12.17 -4.82 4.34
N SER A 11 11.16 -5.60 3.94
CA SER A 11 11.02 -6.07 2.56
C SER A 11 10.86 -4.93 1.56
N LEU A 12 10.00 -3.94 1.87
CA LEU A 12 9.76 -2.77 1.03
C LEU A 12 10.98 -1.86 0.93
N VAL A 13 11.73 -1.69 2.02
CA VAL A 13 13.03 -0.99 2.01
C VAL A 13 14.03 -1.76 1.14
N GLY A 14 14.06 -3.09 1.23
CA GLY A 14 14.86 -3.93 0.34
C GLY A 14 14.54 -3.70 -1.14
N VAL A 15 13.26 -3.58 -1.49
CA VAL A 15 12.84 -3.21 -2.85
C VAL A 15 13.36 -1.83 -3.23
N GLY A 16 13.19 -0.81 -2.37
CA GLY A 16 13.73 0.53 -2.60
C GLY A 16 15.25 0.55 -2.83
N LEU A 17 15.98 -0.30 -2.11
CA LEU A 17 17.43 -0.49 -2.29
C LEU A 17 17.76 -1.09 -3.66
N VAL A 18 16.98 -2.04 -4.16
CA VAL A 18 17.15 -2.59 -5.53
C VAL A 18 16.98 -1.48 -6.57
N PHE A 19 16.03 -0.56 -6.38
CA PHE A 19 15.87 0.60 -7.27
C PHE A 19 17.07 1.56 -7.24
N LEU A 20 17.69 1.72 -6.07
CA LEU A 20 18.93 2.50 -5.95
C LEU A 20 20.09 1.82 -6.69
N LEU A 21 20.18 0.48 -6.66
CA LEU A 21 21.23 -0.27 -7.34
C LEU A 21 21.13 -0.21 -8.88
N ILE A 22 19.94 0.00 -9.43
CA ILE A 22 19.72 0.13 -10.89
C ILE A 22 19.75 1.60 -11.37
N ASP A 23 20.34 2.50 -10.58
CA ASP A 23 20.53 3.92 -10.90
C ASP A 23 19.22 4.75 -11.00
N LEU A 24 18.14 4.25 -10.37
CA LEU A 24 16.86 4.97 -10.23
C LEU A 24 16.80 5.65 -8.85
N SER A 25 17.75 6.54 -8.58
CA SER A 25 17.95 7.14 -7.25
C SER A 25 16.71 7.88 -6.73
N TYR A 26 16.11 8.75 -7.53
CA TYR A 26 14.90 9.49 -7.15
C TYR A 26 13.74 8.56 -6.77
N LEU A 27 13.46 7.55 -7.62
CA LEU A 27 12.35 6.63 -7.38
C LEU A 27 12.63 5.71 -6.19
N GLY A 28 13.86 5.22 -6.05
CA GLY A 28 14.27 4.39 -4.91
C GLY A 28 14.12 5.14 -3.58
N VAL A 29 14.58 6.39 -3.52
CA VAL A 29 14.41 7.24 -2.33
C VAL A 29 12.93 7.51 -2.04
N LEU A 30 12.12 7.84 -3.05
CA LEU A 30 10.69 8.05 -2.87
C LEU A 30 9.97 6.81 -2.34
N ILE A 31 10.29 5.63 -2.87
CA ILE A 31 9.71 4.36 -2.39
C ILE A 31 10.04 4.17 -0.92
N VAL A 32 11.31 4.31 -0.52
CA VAL A 32 11.72 4.17 0.89
C VAL A 32 11.01 5.20 1.76
N LEU A 33 11.02 6.47 1.35
CA LEU A 33 10.43 7.57 2.11
C LEU A 33 8.92 7.35 2.33
N MET A 34 8.16 7.12 1.25
CA MET A 34 6.71 6.97 1.32
C MET A 34 6.33 5.74 2.14
N MET A 35 6.99 4.59 1.91
CA MET A 35 6.67 3.33 2.61
C MET A 35 6.97 3.43 4.11
N VAL A 36 8.10 4.05 4.48
CA VAL A 36 8.44 4.29 5.89
C VAL A 36 7.42 5.20 6.55
N MET A 37 7.09 6.34 5.90
CA MET A 37 6.12 7.29 6.45
C MET A 37 4.73 6.67 6.61
N GLU A 38 4.23 5.94 5.61
CA GLU A 38 2.92 5.30 5.65
C GLU A 38 2.85 4.26 6.78
N MET A 39 3.85 3.38 6.88
CA MET A 39 3.90 2.35 7.91
C MET A 39 4.08 2.96 9.31
N MET A 40 4.83 4.05 9.44
CA MET A 40 5.00 4.77 10.71
C MET A 40 3.67 5.37 11.18
N VAL A 41 2.94 6.05 10.29
CA VAL A 41 1.62 6.63 10.62
C VAL A 41 0.64 5.52 11.03
N MET A 42 0.58 4.42 10.27
CA MET A 42 -0.30 3.29 10.60
C MET A 42 0.09 2.61 11.92
N ALA A 43 1.39 2.49 12.21
CA ALA A 43 1.86 1.93 13.48
C ALA A 43 1.43 2.79 14.68
N VAL A 44 1.52 4.12 14.56
CA VAL A 44 1.04 5.04 15.61
C VAL A 44 -0.46 4.85 15.85
N PHE A 45 -1.27 4.81 14.78
CA PHE A 45 -2.71 4.59 14.93
C PHE A 45 -3.05 3.20 15.49
N MET A 46 -2.30 2.17 15.12
CA MET A 46 -2.47 0.82 15.68
C MET A 46 -2.22 0.82 17.19
N ILE A 47 -1.17 1.51 17.65
CA ILE A 47 -0.86 1.63 19.09
C ILE A 47 -1.94 2.45 19.81
N MET A 48 -2.42 3.53 19.19
CA MET A 48 -3.39 4.44 19.80
C MET A 48 -4.81 3.84 19.89
N TYR A 49 -5.24 3.10 18.87
CA TYR A 49 -6.63 2.65 18.74
C TYR A 49 -6.86 1.14 18.94
N MET A 50 -5.83 0.27 18.89
CA MET A 50 -6.02 -1.16 19.16
C MET A 50 -5.67 -1.52 20.61
N MET A 51 -6.60 -2.19 21.28
CA MET A 51 -6.46 -2.66 22.67
C MET A 51 -5.42 -3.79 22.83
N ASN A 52 -5.05 -4.49 21.74
CA ASN A 52 -3.95 -5.48 21.72
C ASN A 52 -3.23 -5.49 20.35
N PRO A 53 -2.31 -4.54 20.10
CA PRO A 53 -1.64 -4.38 18.80
C PRO A 53 -0.65 -5.51 18.49
N ALA A 54 -0.21 -6.24 19.52
CA ALA A 54 0.76 -7.33 19.38
C ALA A 54 0.10 -8.64 18.94
N GLY A 55 -1.19 -8.86 19.24
CA GLY A 55 -1.91 -10.09 18.89
C GLY A 55 -1.35 -11.31 19.60
N LEU A 56 -1.20 -11.23 20.93
CA LEU A 56 -0.63 -12.26 21.80
C LEU A 56 -1.53 -13.49 22.02
N MET A 57 -2.74 -13.52 21.43
CA MET A 57 -3.61 -14.68 21.43
C MET A 57 -3.48 -15.46 20.11
N PRO A 58 -2.98 -16.71 20.13
CA PRO A 58 -2.81 -17.49 18.92
C PRO A 58 -4.18 -17.96 18.39
N MET A 59 -4.75 -17.22 17.43
CA MET A 59 -5.82 -17.73 16.59
C MET A 59 -5.22 -18.46 15.39
N LYS A 60 -5.27 -19.80 15.38
CA LYS A 60 -4.99 -20.60 14.18
C LYS A 60 -6.26 -20.72 13.34
N MET A 61 -6.49 -19.76 12.45
CA MET A 61 -7.43 -19.94 11.32
C MET A 61 -6.67 -20.49 10.12
N VAL A 62 -6.36 -21.80 10.15
CA VAL A 62 -5.71 -22.48 9.02
C VAL A 62 -6.71 -23.38 8.30
N HIS A 63 -7.38 -22.84 7.28
CA HIS A 63 -8.06 -23.67 6.28
C HIS A 63 -7.08 -23.98 5.15
N ASN A 64 -6.85 -25.26 4.88
CA ASN A 64 -6.00 -25.76 3.78
C ASN A 64 -4.54 -25.27 3.78
N SER A 65 -3.82 -25.48 4.89
CA SER A 65 -2.39 -25.13 5.02
C SER A 65 -1.46 -25.85 4.03
N ARG A 66 -1.92 -26.92 3.38
CA ARG A 66 -1.15 -27.69 2.39
C ARG A 66 -1.40 -27.22 0.96
N GLY A 67 -2.63 -26.82 0.62
CA GLY A 67 -2.95 -26.33 -0.73
C GLY A 67 -2.44 -24.92 -1.01
N ALA A 68 -2.47 -24.02 -0.02
CA ALA A 68 -1.96 -22.65 -0.18
C ALA A 68 -0.47 -22.58 -0.61
N PRO A 69 0.48 -23.27 0.04
CA PRO A 69 1.88 -23.25 -0.39
C PRO A 69 2.10 -23.94 -1.75
N LEU A 70 1.32 -24.98 -2.07
CA LEU A 70 1.38 -25.65 -3.37
C LEU A 70 0.98 -24.70 -4.51
N ILE A 71 -0.12 -23.96 -4.34
CA ILE A 71 -0.57 -22.98 -5.34
C ILE A 71 0.44 -21.84 -5.46
N ALA A 72 0.94 -21.32 -4.34
CA ALA A 72 1.95 -20.26 -4.35
C ALA A 72 3.23 -20.69 -5.08
N ALA A 73 3.73 -21.91 -4.81
CA ALA A 73 4.88 -22.47 -5.50
C ALA A 73 4.60 -22.72 -6.99
N GLY A 74 3.41 -23.22 -7.34
CA GLY A 74 3.00 -23.43 -8.73
C GLY A 74 2.97 -22.14 -9.53
N VAL A 75 2.36 -21.07 -8.99
CA VAL A 75 2.33 -19.75 -9.62
C VAL A 75 3.74 -19.17 -9.74
N PHE A 76 4.58 -19.32 -8.71
CA PHE A 76 5.97 -18.86 -8.76
C PHE A 76 6.75 -19.54 -9.88
N LEU A 77 6.68 -20.87 -9.99
CA LEU A 77 7.36 -21.62 -11.04
C LEU A 77 6.84 -21.26 -12.44
N LEU A 78 5.54 -21.01 -12.57
CA LEU A 78 4.95 -20.54 -13.83
C LEU A 78 5.52 -19.18 -14.23
N LEU A 79 5.59 -18.22 -13.30
CA LEU A 79 6.18 -16.91 -13.57
C LEU A 79 7.67 -17.02 -13.93
N VAL A 80 8.43 -17.85 -13.21
CA VAL A 80 9.84 -18.10 -13.51
C VAL A 80 10.01 -18.68 -14.92
N ALA A 81 9.21 -19.70 -15.28
CA ALA A 81 9.21 -20.25 -16.63
C ALA A 81 8.88 -19.17 -17.67
N GLY A 82 7.88 -18.33 -17.41
CA GLY A 82 7.53 -17.21 -18.28
C GLY A 82 8.67 -16.23 -18.49
N VAL A 83 9.44 -15.90 -17.45
CA VAL A 83 10.61 -15.02 -17.54
C VAL A 83 11.72 -15.63 -18.40
N PHE A 84 11.95 -16.94 -18.31
CA PHE A 84 12.99 -17.62 -19.12
C PHE A 84 12.58 -17.90 -20.56
N LEU A 85 11.29 -18.19 -20.80
CA LEU A 85 10.78 -18.50 -22.14
C LEU A 85 10.48 -17.22 -22.95
N ALA A 86 10.27 -16.08 -22.30
CA ALA A 86 9.99 -14.82 -22.98
C ALA A 86 11.23 -14.34 -23.76
N PRO A 87 11.11 -14.10 -25.09
CA PRO A 87 12.18 -13.50 -25.87
C PRO A 87 12.27 -12.01 -25.54
N TRP A 88 13.06 -11.66 -24.53
CA TRP A 88 13.26 -10.27 -24.14
C TRP A 88 13.92 -9.46 -25.27
N PRO A 89 13.33 -8.34 -25.70
CA PRO A 89 13.95 -7.48 -26.70
C PRO A 89 15.25 -6.89 -26.14
N ARG A 90 16.29 -6.84 -27.00
CA ARG A 90 17.57 -6.20 -26.64
C ARG A 90 17.32 -4.74 -26.29
N ARG A 91 17.96 -4.29 -25.20
CA ARG A 91 17.87 -2.91 -24.70
C ARG A 91 18.11 -1.93 -25.85
N ARG A 92 17.10 -1.12 -26.19
CA ARG A 92 17.21 -0.03 -27.16
C ARG A 92 17.46 1.27 -26.41
N GLY A 93 18.63 1.86 -26.62
CA GLY A 93 19.05 3.13 -25.99
C GLY A 93 20.01 2.96 -24.81
N GLY A 94 20.73 4.05 -24.51
CA GLY A 94 21.59 4.16 -23.32
C GLY A 94 20.81 4.64 -22.09
N PRO A 95 21.38 4.52 -20.87
CA PRO A 95 20.83 5.16 -19.68
C PRO A 95 20.72 6.68 -19.91
N PRO A 96 19.60 7.33 -19.57
CA PRO A 96 19.51 8.79 -19.60
C PRO A 96 20.57 9.42 -18.71
N ALA A 97 21.17 10.53 -19.13
CA ALA A 97 22.18 11.25 -18.33
C ALA A 97 21.61 11.78 -17.01
N ASP A 98 20.31 12.10 -16.97
CA ASP A 98 19.56 12.44 -15.76
C ASP A 98 18.18 11.76 -15.78
N PRO A 99 18.02 10.62 -15.07
CA PRO A 99 16.75 9.92 -14.94
C PRO A 99 15.63 10.76 -14.29
N THR A 100 15.99 11.68 -13.39
CA THR A 100 15.02 12.50 -12.64
C THR A 100 14.43 13.57 -13.53
N HIS A 101 15.27 14.27 -14.28
CA HIS A 101 14.83 15.27 -15.25
C HIS A 101 13.98 14.63 -16.37
N ALA A 102 14.43 13.48 -16.90
CA ALA A 102 13.67 12.73 -17.90
C ALA A 102 12.30 12.26 -17.37
N LEU A 103 12.23 11.85 -16.10
CA LEU A 103 10.98 11.49 -15.44
C LEU A 103 10.05 12.71 -15.35
N GLY A 104 10.54 13.86 -14.91
CA GLY A 104 9.77 15.11 -14.84
C GLY A 104 9.18 15.52 -16.18
N LEU A 105 9.97 15.52 -17.25
CA LEU A 105 9.50 15.78 -18.60
C LEU A 105 8.43 14.76 -19.05
N SER A 106 8.61 13.48 -18.71
CA SER A 106 7.63 12.45 -19.06
C SER A 106 6.29 12.61 -18.33
N ILE A 107 6.34 13.10 -17.09
CA ILE A 107 5.18 13.37 -16.23
C ILE A 107 4.41 14.58 -16.77
N MET A 108 5.11 15.65 -17.14
CA MET A 108 4.51 16.89 -17.62
C MET A 108 4.04 16.83 -19.08
N GLY A 109 4.66 15.99 -19.91
CA GLY A 109 4.25 15.83 -21.31
C GLY A 109 3.34 14.61 -21.50
N PRO A 110 3.88 13.45 -21.92
CA PRO A 110 3.08 12.28 -22.31
C PRO A 110 2.12 11.75 -21.23
N LYS A 111 2.48 11.84 -19.94
CA LYS A 111 1.69 11.28 -18.83
C LYS A 111 0.87 12.33 -18.07
N MET A 112 0.73 13.53 -18.59
CA MET A 112 0.03 14.62 -17.91
C MET A 112 -1.41 14.23 -17.53
N LEU A 113 -2.13 13.54 -18.42
CA LEU A 113 -3.49 13.07 -18.16
C LEU A 113 -3.53 12.04 -17.02
N VAL A 114 -2.59 11.10 -16.98
CA VAL A 114 -2.50 10.10 -15.90
C VAL A 114 -2.28 10.81 -14.56
N MET A 115 -1.39 11.78 -14.51
CA MET A 115 -1.11 12.54 -13.28
C MET A 115 -2.30 13.37 -12.82
N MET A 116 -3.07 13.92 -13.74
CA MET A 116 -4.31 14.63 -13.42
C MET A 116 -5.34 13.70 -12.78
N VAL A 117 -5.52 12.49 -13.34
CA VAL A 117 -6.41 11.48 -12.77
C VAL A 117 -5.92 11.01 -11.39
N VAL A 118 -4.61 10.83 -11.22
CA VAL A 118 -4.03 10.50 -9.91
C VAL A 118 -4.33 11.59 -8.88
N GLY A 119 -4.19 12.87 -9.25
CA GLY A 119 -4.53 13.99 -8.37
C GLY A 119 -6.00 13.98 -7.95
N VAL A 120 -6.92 13.76 -8.89
CA VAL A 120 -8.36 13.64 -8.59
C VAL A 120 -8.64 12.43 -7.71
N ALA A 121 -7.98 11.29 -7.93
CA ALA A 121 -8.14 10.09 -7.12
C ALA A 121 -7.66 10.31 -5.68
N ILE A 122 -6.53 11.00 -5.48
CA ILE A 122 -6.03 11.37 -4.15
C ILE A 122 -7.04 12.28 -3.45
N LEU A 123 -7.54 13.31 -4.14
CA LEU A 123 -8.56 14.22 -3.58
C LEU A 123 -9.84 13.46 -3.17
N ALA A 124 -10.35 12.60 -4.06
CA ALA A 124 -11.53 11.78 -3.79
C ALA A 124 -11.31 10.85 -2.60
N THR A 125 -10.10 10.27 -2.48
CA THR A 125 -9.71 9.43 -1.35
C THR A 125 -9.69 10.23 -0.06
N MET A 126 -9.10 11.42 -0.04
CA MET A 126 -9.08 12.31 1.14
C MET A 126 -10.49 12.71 1.60
N ILE A 127 -11.38 13.05 0.67
CA ILE A 127 -12.77 13.37 0.99
C ILE A 127 -13.46 12.13 1.58
N SER A 128 -13.32 10.98 0.92
CA SER A 128 -13.96 9.72 1.34
C SER A 128 -13.51 9.30 2.74
N THR A 129 -12.20 9.33 3.02
CA THR A 129 -11.65 8.97 4.33
C THR A 129 -12.10 9.94 5.42
N THR A 130 -12.17 11.24 5.13
CA THR A 130 -12.65 12.26 6.09
C THR A 130 -14.13 12.05 6.43
N VAL A 131 -14.97 11.78 5.43
CA VAL A 131 -16.39 11.48 5.63
C VAL A 131 -16.56 10.21 6.47
N LEU A 132 -15.80 9.15 6.17
CA LEU A 132 -15.80 7.90 6.94
C LEU A 132 -15.34 8.06 8.39
N ALA A 133 -14.39 8.97 8.64
CA ALA A 133 -13.85 9.22 9.97
C ALA A 133 -14.78 10.09 10.85
N THR A 134 -15.77 10.76 10.28
CA THR A 134 -16.64 11.69 11.02
C THR A 134 -17.80 10.94 11.69
N HIS A 135 -17.92 11.05 13.02
CA HIS A 135 -18.84 10.25 13.85
C HIS A 135 -20.34 10.63 13.73
N ARG A 136 -20.71 11.75 13.13
CA ARG A 136 -22.12 12.18 13.04
C ARG A 136 -22.49 12.58 11.62
N GLY A 137 -23.48 11.88 11.07
CA GLY A 137 -24.14 12.28 9.84
C GLY A 137 -25.20 13.35 10.13
N ARG A 138 -25.50 14.19 9.13
CA ARG A 138 -26.60 15.17 9.17
C ARG A 138 -27.97 14.57 9.55
N TYR A 139 -28.11 13.24 9.49
CA TYR A 139 -29.33 12.47 9.77
C TYR A 139 -29.39 11.83 11.16
N ASP A 140 -28.36 11.96 12.02
CA ASP A 140 -28.41 11.37 13.38
C ASP A 140 -29.40 12.08 14.33
N GLY A 141 -29.95 13.23 13.93
CA GLY A 141 -30.98 13.96 14.68
C GLY A 141 -32.37 13.32 14.68
N ASP A 142 -32.64 12.41 13.73
CA ASP A 142 -33.95 11.77 13.57
C ASP A 142 -34.08 10.42 14.29
N ARG A 143 -33.07 10.00 15.06
CA ARG A 143 -33.20 8.80 15.90
C ARG A 143 -34.27 9.06 16.98
N PRO A 144 -35.34 8.25 17.05
CA PRO A 144 -36.35 8.39 18.09
C PRO A 144 -35.67 8.30 19.46
N ARG A 145 -35.84 9.33 20.29
CA ARG A 145 -35.36 9.29 21.68
C ARG A 145 -36.00 8.09 22.38
N PRO A 146 -35.25 7.29 23.16
CA PRO A 146 -35.85 6.23 23.97
C PRO A 146 -36.96 6.85 24.82
N ARG A 147 -38.18 6.31 24.69
CA ARG A 147 -39.31 6.72 25.51
C ARG A 147 -38.91 6.49 26.97
N PRO A 148 -39.03 7.47 27.87
CA PRO A 148 -38.74 7.25 29.28
C PRO A 148 -39.62 6.10 29.77
N GLU A 149 -38.97 5.04 30.27
CA GLU A 149 -39.63 3.97 31.02
C GLU A 149 -40.28 4.64 32.22
N GLU A 150 -41.59 4.82 32.13
CA GLU A 150 -42.41 5.34 33.20
C GLU A 150 -42.46 4.26 34.28
N GLY A 151 -41.72 4.51 35.37
CA GLY A 151 -41.62 3.57 36.47
C GLY A 151 -42.95 3.37 37.19
N ARG A 152 -43.33 2.11 37.42
CA ARG A 152 -43.61 1.50 38.73
C ARG A 152 -44.10 0.06 38.57
#